data_AF-A0A9P0QJL3-F1
#
_entry.id   AF-A0A9P0QJL3-F1
#
_cell.length_a   1.000
_cell.length_b   1.000
_cell.length_c   1.000
_cell.angle_alpha   90.00
_cell.angle_beta   90.00
_cell.angle_gamma   90.00
#
_symmetry.space_group_name_H-M   'P 1'
#
loop_
_entity.id
_entity.type
_entity.pdbx_description
1 polymer ?
#
loop_
_entity_poly.entity_id
_entity_poly.type
_entity_poly.pdbx_seq_one_letter_code
_entity_poly.pdbx_strand_id
1 'polypeptide(L)'
;MDEMCQYISNLKLADVPVTQSPKKTGFLGFLISVTTLRQYYSKFVEKSELEGKEVDSEQLKYILTNKFSQDHLEHFFGAIRAKGGFNNYPSARHFEAAYKRLLIHTEVTGPESGNVSIKDLTILTCGSGHQVTMDDSGNDLKVVKPIWILKKKL
;
A
#
# COMPACT_ATOMS: atom_id res chain seq x y z
N MET A 1 20.11 0.14 -21.47
CA MET A 1 20.03 0.79 -20.14
C MET A 1 21.37 1.36 -19.71
N ASP A 2 22.49 0.72 -20.06
CA ASP A 2 23.82 1.12 -19.60
C ASP A 2 24.25 2.52 -20.10
N GLU A 3 23.90 2.89 -21.34
CA GLU A 3 24.14 4.24 -21.87
C GLU A 3 23.47 5.34 -21.04
N MET A 4 22.26 5.08 -20.54
CA MET A 4 21.50 6.03 -19.73
C MET A 4 22.10 6.18 -18.33
N CYS A 5 22.51 5.07 -17.72
CA CYS A 5 23.22 5.09 -16.44
C CYS A 5 24.55 5.85 -16.55
N GLN A 6 25.27 5.65 -17.67
CA GLN A 6 26.53 6.33 -17.95
C GLN A 6 26.32 7.83 -18.18
N TYR A 7 25.28 8.22 -18.93
CA TYR A 7 24.89 9.62 -19.13
C TYR A 7 24.60 10.33 -17.80
N ILE A 8 23.75 9.75 -16.93
CA ILE A 8 23.40 10.35 -15.63
C ILE A 8 24.62 10.43 -14.71
N SER A 9 25.50 9.42 -14.74
CA SER A 9 26.73 9.42 -13.92
C SER A 9 27.72 10.51 -14.35
N ASN A 10 27.73 10.86 -15.63
CA ASN A 10 28.60 11.90 -16.18
C ASN A 10 28.02 13.32 -16.06
N LEU A 11 26.76 13.47 -15.65
CA LEU A 11 26.11 14.75 -15.49
C LEU A 11 26.76 15.54 -14.34
N LYS A 12 27.06 16.82 -14.58
CA LYS A 12 27.72 17.70 -13.61
C LYS A 12 26.88 18.95 -13.35
N LEU A 13 26.92 19.42 -12.10
CA LEU A 13 26.36 20.70 -11.68
C LEU A 13 27.50 21.51 -11.07
N ALA A 14 27.86 22.64 -11.69
CA ALA A 14 29.03 23.45 -11.30
C ALA A 14 30.31 22.60 -11.15
N ASP A 15 30.62 21.81 -12.18
CA ASP A 15 31.76 20.88 -12.27
C ASP A 15 31.77 19.70 -11.29
N VAL A 16 30.81 19.62 -10.38
CA VAL A 16 30.63 18.48 -9.46
C VAL A 16 29.66 17.47 -10.06
N PRO A 17 29.98 16.16 -10.10
CA PRO A 17 29.04 15.13 -10.53
C PRO A 17 27.72 15.18 -9.74
N VAL A 18 26.58 15.04 -10.42
CA VAL A 18 25.25 15.11 -9.78
C VAL A 18 25.08 14.06 -8.69
N THR A 19 25.74 12.91 -8.81
CA THR A 19 25.78 11.80 -7.84
C THR A 19 26.53 12.14 -6.55
N GLN A 20 27.38 13.16 -6.57
CA GLN A 20 28.15 13.64 -5.41
C GLN A 20 27.65 14.98 -4.88
N SER A 21 26.80 15.66 -5.65
CA SER A 21 26.21 16.94 -5.25
C SER A 21 25.27 16.82 -4.04
N PRO A 22 24.93 17.93 -3.37
CA PRO A 22 23.87 17.96 -2.35
C PRO A 22 22.49 17.48 -2.86
N LYS A 23 22.25 17.52 -4.18
CA LYS A 23 20.99 17.08 -4.83
C LYS A 23 21.07 15.63 -5.36
N LYS A 24 22.02 14.82 -4.91
CA LYS A 24 22.27 13.46 -5.39
C LYS A 24 21.12 12.46 -5.22
N THR A 25 20.25 12.67 -4.22
CA THR A 25 19.24 11.67 -3.82
C THR A 25 18.32 11.25 -4.98
N GLY A 26 17.81 12.20 -5.76
CA GLY A 26 16.93 11.90 -6.89
C GLY A 26 17.64 11.12 -8.00
N PHE A 27 18.87 11.50 -8.33
CA PHE A 27 19.67 10.83 -9.37
C PHE A 27 20.09 9.43 -8.96
N LEU A 28 20.52 9.25 -7.70
CA LEU A 28 20.86 7.94 -7.15
C LEU A 28 19.62 7.04 -7.10
N GLY A 29 18.49 7.56 -6.63
CA GLY A 29 17.22 6.83 -6.63
C GLY A 29 16.85 6.35 -8.03
N PHE A 30 16.94 7.22 -9.02
CA PHE A 30 16.67 6.86 -10.41
C PHE A 30 17.60 5.75 -10.95
N LEU A 31 18.91 5.87 -10.72
CA LEU A 31 19.89 4.85 -11.12
C LEU A 31 19.61 3.49 -10.47
N ILE A 32 19.26 3.51 -9.18
CA ILE A 32 18.88 2.31 -8.43
C ILE A 32 17.60 1.71 -9.02
N SER A 33 16.56 2.51 -9.26
CA SER A 33 15.29 2.04 -9.85
C SER A 33 15.49 1.37 -11.20
N VAL A 34 16.29 1.97 -12.09
CA VAL A 34 16.60 1.41 -13.42
C VAL A 34 17.37 0.09 -13.30
N THR A 35 18.39 0.05 -12.44
CA THR A 35 19.21 -1.16 -12.23
C THR A 35 18.39 -2.30 -11.64
N THR A 36 17.59 -2.00 -10.63
CA THR A 36 16.71 -2.95 -9.95
C THR A 36 15.64 -3.48 -10.91
N LEU A 37 15.01 -2.63 -11.71
CA LEU A 37 14.01 -3.07 -12.70
C LEU A 37 14.61 -4.06 -13.72
N ARG A 38 15.84 -3.83 -14.17
CA ARG A 38 16.56 -4.77 -15.04
C ARG A 38 16.76 -6.12 -14.37
N GLN A 39 17.20 -6.13 -13.11
CA GLN A 39 17.39 -7.36 -12.34
C GLN A 39 16.08 -8.12 -12.13
N TYR A 40 14.98 -7.42 -11.85
CA TYR A 40 13.65 -8.02 -11.76
C TYR A 40 13.23 -8.64 -13.08
N TYR A 41 13.46 -7.96 -14.21
CA TYR A 41 13.14 -8.48 -15.54
C TYR A 41 13.90 -9.77 -15.83
N SER A 42 15.22 -9.79 -15.62
CA SER A 42 16.03 -10.99 -15.81
C SER A 42 15.66 -12.14 -14.88
N LYS A 43 15.18 -11.84 -13.67
CA LYS A 43 14.81 -12.87 -12.68
C LYS A 43 13.43 -13.47 -12.90
N PHE A 44 12.44 -12.67 -13.30
CA PHE A 44 11.04 -13.08 -13.31
C PHE A 44 10.40 -13.18 -14.70
N VAL A 45 11.02 -12.57 -15.72
CA VAL A 45 10.49 -12.56 -17.10
C VAL A 45 11.41 -13.31 -18.07
N GLU A 46 12.72 -13.08 -18.00
CA GLU A 46 13.65 -13.80 -18.89
C GLU A 46 13.65 -15.29 -18.58
N LYS A 47 13.64 -16.11 -19.65
CA LYS A 47 13.76 -17.55 -19.54
C LYS A 47 15.18 -17.88 -19.10
N SER A 48 15.32 -18.40 -17.89
CA SER A 48 16.52 -19.14 -17.50
C SER A 48 16.56 -20.45 -18.29
N GLU A 49 17.27 -20.48 -19.41
CA GLU A 49 17.63 -21.72 -20.13
C GLU A 49 18.68 -22.56 -19.39
N LEU A 50 19.00 -22.21 -18.14
CA LEU A 50 19.93 -22.97 -17.31
C LEU A 50 19.28 -24.27 -16.83
N GLU A 51 19.42 -25.27 -17.71
CA GLU A 51 19.67 -26.68 -17.44
C GLU A 51 19.09 -27.24 -16.12
N GLY A 52 17.98 -27.95 -16.26
CA GLY A 52 17.67 -29.10 -15.40
C GLY A 52 17.14 -28.82 -14.00
N LYS A 53 16.79 -27.57 -13.65
CA LYS A 53 16.12 -27.26 -12.39
C LYS A 53 14.66 -26.89 -12.66
N GLU A 54 13.77 -27.85 -12.42
CA GLU A 54 12.35 -27.60 -12.20
C GLU A 54 12.22 -26.58 -11.06
N VAL A 55 12.04 -25.31 -11.43
CA VAL A 55 11.68 -24.26 -10.49
C VAL A 55 10.23 -23.94 -10.81
N ASP A 56 9.32 -24.29 -9.89
CA ASP A 56 7.86 -24.08 -9.88
C ASP A 56 7.40 -22.62 -10.04
N SER A 57 8.28 -21.71 -10.45
CA SER A 57 7.95 -20.30 -10.64
C SER A 57 7.39 -20.10 -12.05
N GLU A 58 6.06 -19.96 -12.15
CA GLU A 58 5.43 -19.46 -13.37
C GLU A 58 6.09 -18.13 -13.78
N GLN A 59 6.60 -18.11 -15.02
CA GLN A 59 7.24 -16.93 -15.58
C GLN A 59 6.22 -15.81 -15.77
N LEU A 60 6.60 -14.59 -15.40
CA LEU A 60 5.77 -13.42 -15.68
C LEU A 60 5.88 -13.05 -17.16
N LYS A 61 4.75 -12.82 -17.83
CA LYS A 61 4.73 -12.37 -19.24
C LYS A 61 5.36 -10.98 -19.41
N TYR A 62 5.24 -10.13 -18.40
CA TYR A 62 5.77 -8.77 -18.37
C TYR A 62 5.72 -8.25 -16.92
N ILE A 63 6.41 -7.14 -16.67
CA ILE A 63 6.41 -6.45 -15.38
C ILE A 63 5.47 -5.24 -15.43
N LEU A 64 4.56 -5.16 -14.46
CA LEU A 64 3.70 -3.98 -14.24
C LEU A 64 4.43 -2.94 -13.38
N THR A 65 5.23 -2.08 -14.00
CA THR A 65 6.02 -1.05 -13.29
C THR A 65 5.17 -0.11 -12.44
N ASN A 66 3.91 0.14 -12.84
CA ASN A 66 2.96 0.92 -12.06
C ASN A 66 2.74 0.38 -10.64
N LYS A 67 2.85 -0.95 -10.43
CA LYS A 67 2.64 -1.59 -9.12
C LYS A 67 3.82 -1.37 -8.16
N PHE A 68 4.96 -0.91 -8.66
CA PHE A 68 6.09 -0.48 -7.82
C PHE A 68 6.00 0.99 -7.40
N SER A 69 5.10 1.77 -8.01
CA SER A 69 4.89 3.17 -7.65
C SER A 69 4.17 3.28 -6.29
N GLN A 70 4.50 4.32 -5.52
CA GLN A 70 3.83 4.63 -4.26
C GLN A 70 2.41 5.20 -4.48
N ASP A 71 2.03 5.54 -5.72
CA ASP A 71 0.74 6.16 -6.07
C ASP A 71 -0.47 5.47 -5.43
N HIS A 72 -0.47 4.14 -5.37
CA HIS A 72 -1.55 3.39 -4.73
C HIS A 72 -1.71 3.71 -3.23
N LEU A 73 -0.58 3.88 -2.51
CA LEU A 73 -0.60 4.29 -1.11
C LEU A 73 -1.00 5.76 -0.97
N GLU A 74 -0.54 6.63 -1.87
CA GLU A 74 -0.91 8.05 -1.85
C GLU A 74 -2.42 8.24 -2.09
N HIS A 75 -2.98 7.51 -3.04
CA HIS A 75 -4.42 7.50 -3.31
C HIS A 75 -5.21 6.98 -2.11
N PHE A 76 -4.72 5.92 -1.46
CA PHE A 76 -5.31 5.39 -0.23
C PHE A 76 -5.32 6.42 0.92
N PHE A 77 -4.20 7.12 1.16
CA PHE A 77 -4.17 8.19 2.16
C PHE A 77 -5.06 9.38 1.77
N GLY A 78 -5.22 9.67 0.48
CA GLY A 78 -6.19 10.63 -0.03
C GLY A 78 -7.63 10.26 0.35
N ALA A 79 -8.00 8.99 0.15
CA ALA A 79 -9.31 8.48 0.56
C ALA A 79 -9.54 8.58 2.08
N ILE A 80 -8.52 8.29 2.89
CA ILE A 80 -8.59 8.46 4.35
C ILE A 80 -8.82 9.92 4.73
N ARG A 81 -8.05 10.86 4.16
CA ARG A 81 -8.23 12.30 4.42
C ARG A 81 -9.62 12.77 4.01
N ALA A 82 -10.15 12.30 2.89
CA ALA A 82 -11.51 12.63 2.44
C ALA A 82 -12.61 12.18 3.43
N LYS A 83 -12.38 11.12 4.23
CA LYS A 83 -13.34 10.69 5.27
C LYS A 83 -13.37 11.61 6.49
N GLY A 84 -12.34 12.42 6.71
CA GLY A 84 -12.24 13.38 7.82
C GLY A 84 -13.01 14.69 7.63
N GLY A 85 -13.68 14.87 6.48
CA GLY A 85 -14.40 16.11 6.17
C GLY A 85 -13.44 17.31 6.11
N PHE A 86 -13.67 18.32 6.97
CA PHE A 86 -12.81 19.50 7.07
C PHE A 86 -11.54 19.29 7.91
N ASN A 87 -11.31 18.09 8.46
CA ASN A 87 -10.10 17.80 9.22
C ASN A 87 -8.98 17.26 8.32
N ASN A 88 -8.14 18.19 7.83
CA ASN A 88 -6.98 17.87 6.99
C ASN A 88 -5.83 17.17 7.75
N TYR A 89 -5.84 17.18 9.09
CA TYR A 89 -4.82 16.58 9.93
C TYR A 89 -5.45 15.57 10.90
N PRO A 90 -5.83 14.37 10.41
CA PRO A 90 -6.44 13.35 11.25
C PRO A 90 -5.45 12.92 12.33
N SER A 91 -5.90 12.85 13.59
CA SER A 91 -5.14 12.17 14.64
C SER A 91 -5.08 10.67 14.37
N ALA A 92 -4.19 9.94 15.06
CA ALA A 92 -4.06 8.49 14.91
C ALA A 92 -5.40 7.75 15.11
N ARG A 93 -6.24 8.21 16.06
CA ARG A 93 -7.57 7.66 16.31
C ARG A 93 -8.54 7.89 15.14
N HIS A 94 -8.48 9.06 14.51
CA HIS A 94 -9.28 9.35 13.32
C HIS A 94 -8.82 8.52 12.12
N PHE A 95 -7.50 8.35 11.95
CA PHE A 95 -6.93 7.47 10.93
C PHE A 95 -7.41 6.02 11.13
N GLU A 96 -7.32 5.49 12.35
CA GLU A 96 -7.76 4.13 12.67
C GLU A 96 -9.25 3.92 12.39
N ALA A 97 -10.11 4.86 12.82
CA ALA A 97 -11.54 4.79 12.57
C ALA A 97 -11.87 4.83 11.06
N ALA A 98 -11.21 5.72 10.30
CA ALA A 98 -11.37 5.81 8.85
C ALA A 98 -10.86 4.55 8.15
N TYR A 99 -9.74 3.99 8.59
CA TYR A 99 -9.16 2.76 8.09
C TYR A 99 -10.09 1.56 8.30
N LYS A 100 -10.56 1.35 9.54
CA LYS A 100 -11.55 0.31 9.87
C LYS A 100 -12.81 0.42 9.01
N ARG A 101 -13.32 1.65 8.83
CA ARG A 101 -14.50 1.90 8.00
C ARG A 101 -14.25 1.61 6.51
N LEU A 102 -13.08 1.95 5.99
CA LEU A 102 -12.69 1.64 4.61
C LEU A 102 -12.58 0.12 4.39
N LEU A 103 -11.94 -0.61 5.33
CA LEU A 103 -11.84 -2.07 5.27
C LEU A 103 -13.22 -2.75 5.22
N ILE A 104 -14.14 -2.36 6.11
CA ILE A 104 -15.50 -2.92 6.14
C ILE A 104 -16.24 -2.60 4.84
N HIS A 105 -16.14 -1.36 4.34
CA HIS A 105 -16.80 -0.99 3.08
C HIS A 105 -16.22 -1.75 1.87
N THR A 106 -14.93 -2.10 1.88
CA THR A 106 -14.36 -2.94 0.83
C THR A 106 -14.74 -4.42 0.94
N GLU A 107 -15.10 -4.89 2.14
CA GLU A 107 -15.54 -6.26 2.41
C GLU A 107 -17.02 -6.48 2.10
N VAL A 108 -17.85 -5.42 2.15
CA VAL A 108 -19.27 -5.51 1.75
C VAL A 108 -19.36 -5.66 0.23
N THR A 109 -19.50 -6.90 -0.23
CA THR A 109 -19.89 -7.21 -1.60
C THR A 109 -21.28 -6.62 -1.87
N GLY A 110 -21.44 -5.94 -3.00
CA GLY A 110 -22.73 -5.43 -3.45
C GLY A 110 -23.74 -6.59 -3.66
N PRO A 111 -25.04 -6.31 -3.64
CA PRO A 111 -26.05 -7.32 -3.94
C PRO A 111 -25.83 -7.91 -5.35
N GLU A 112 -26.02 -9.22 -5.53
CA GLU A 112 -25.88 -9.91 -6.83
C GLU A 112 -26.78 -9.32 -7.94
N SER A 113 -27.78 -8.52 -7.58
CA SER A 113 -28.68 -7.82 -8.50
C SER A 113 -28.20 -6.43 -8.95
N GLY A 114 -27.01 -6.00 -8.52
CA GLY A 114 -26.45 -4.69 -8.85
C GLY A 114 -25.74 -4.69 -10.21
N ASN A 115 -25.98 -3.65 -11.02
CA ASN A 115 -25.39 -3.48 -12.35
C ASN A 115 -23.88 -3.09 -12.33
N VAL A 116 -23.21 -3.21 -11.17
CA VAL A 116 -21.82 -2.79 -10.96
C VAL A 116 -20.99 -4.02 -10.64
N SER A 117 -20.11 -4.41 -11.56
CA SER A 117 -19.14 -5.47 -11.32
C SER A 117 -18.01 -4.95 -10.42
N ILE A 118 -17.95 -5.48 -9.20
CA ILE A 118 -16.87 -5.21 -8.27
C ILE A 118 -15.63 -5.95 -8.79
N LYS A 119 -14.62 -5.19 -9.23
CA LYS A 119 -13.33 -5.77 -9.62
C LYS A 119 -12.59 -6.22 -8.36
N ASP A 120 -12.20 -7.48 -8.32
CA ASP A 120 -11.48 -8.14 -7.22
C ASP A 120 -10.35 -7.29 -6.65
N LEU A 121 -10.60 -6.72 -5.47
CA LEU A 121 -9.55 -6.21 -4.60
C LEU A 121 -9.48 -7.20 -3.42
N THR A 122 -8.55 -8.17 -3.50
CA THR A 122 -8.25 -9.03 -2.37
C THR A 122 -7.61 -8.18 -1.27
N ILE A 123 -8.41 -7.72 -0.30
CA ILE A 123 -7.93 -6.92 0.83
C ILE A 123 -7.90 -7.80 2.08
N LEU A 124 -6.82 -7.65 2.85
CA LEU A 124 -6.51 -8.36 4.09
C LEU A 124 -7.72 -8.41 5.04
N THR A 125 -8.26 -9.61 5.24
CA THR A 125 -9.34 -9.90 6.19
C THR A 125 -8.85 -9.66 7.62
N CYS A 126 -9.36 -8.63 8.30
CA CYS A 126 -9.13 -8.44 9.74
C CYS A 126 -10.47 -8.64 10.47
N GLY A 127 -10.61 -9.75 11.18
CA GLY A 127 -11.86 -10.12 11.84
C GLY A 127 -12.32 -9.09 12.87
N SER A 128 -13.59 -8.67 12.77
CA SER A 128 -14.28 -7.69 13.63
C SER A 128 -14.57 -8.19 15.07
N GLY A 129 -13.65 -8.93 15.69
CA GLY A 129 -13.88 -9.57 17.00
C GLY A 129 -13.61 -8.70 18.23
N HIS A 130 -13.04 -7.49 18.07
CA HIS A 130 -12.59 -6.68 19.21
C HIS A 130 -13.30 -5.32 19.27
N GLN A 131 -14.32 -5.24 20.13
CA GLN A 131 -14.92 -3.96 20.52
C GLN A 131 -14.03 -3.29 21.58
N VAL A 132 -13.00 -2.59 21.12
CA VAL A 132 -12.22 -1.70 21.98
C VAL A 132 -12.85 -0.31 21.93
N THR A 133 -13.65 0.01 22.93
CA THR A 133 -14.03 1.39 23.21
C THR A 133 -13.03 1.93 24.23
N MET A 134 -11.91 2.49 23.78
CA MET A 134 -10.94 3.17 24.64
C MET A 134 -11.20 4.69 24.68
N ASP A 135 -10.88 5.33 25.81
CA ASP A 135 -10.83 6.79 25.94
C ASP A 135 -9.58 7.38 25.25
N ASP A 136 -9.48 8.72 25.17
CA ASP A 136 -8.32 9.41 24.55
C ASP A 136 -7.00 9.21 25.31
N SER A 137 -7.03 8.54 26.48
CA SER A 137 -5.87 8.19 27.30
C SER A 137 -5.49 6.71 27.18
N GLY A 138 -6.18 5.93 26.33
CA GLY A 138 -5.89 4.51 26.12
C GLY A 138 -6.44 3.57 27.19
N ASN A 139 -7.37 4.02 28.04
CA ASN A 139 -8.04 3.16 29.00
C ASN A 139 -9.33 2.58 28.41
N ASP A 140 -9.60 1.30 28.69
CA ASP A 140 -10.85 0.65 28.30
C ASP A 140 -12.05 1.29 29.01
N LEU A 141 -13.05 1.72 28.22
CA LEU A 141 -14.34 2.16 28.75
C LEU A 141 -15.07 0.95 29.32
N LYS A 142 -15.46 1.03 30.60
CA LYS A 142 -16.28 -0.01 31.23
C LYS A 142 -17.59 -0.14 30.46
N VAL A 143 -17.78 -1.27 29.80
CA VAL A 143 -19.04 -1.61 29.12
C VAL A 143 -20.16 -1.69 30.15
N VAL A 144 -20.97 -0.64 30.25
CA VAL A 144 -22.19 -0.67 31.06
C VAL A 144 -23.17 -1.58 30.33
N LYS A 145 -23.42 -2.77 30.88
CA LYS A 145 -24.42 -3.70 30.34
C LYS A 145 -25.78 -3.00 30.29
N PRO A 146 -26.47 -3.00 29.14
CA PRO A 146 -27.79 -2.39 29.04
C PRO A 146 -28.79 -3.03 30.01
N ILE A 147 -29.57 -2.20 30.72
CA ILE A 147 -30.53 -2.59 31.77
C ILE A 147 -31.56 -3.64 31.29
N TRP A 148 -31.86 -3.70 29.99
CA TRP A 148 -32.83 -4.64 29.43
C TRP A 148 -32.41 -6.11 29.49
N ILE A 149 -31.10 -6.41 29.63
CA ILE A 149 -30.60 -7.78 29.79
C ILE A 149 -30.91 -8.34 31.20
N LEU A 150 -31.06 -7.47 32.21
CA LEU A 150 -31.35 -7.87 33.60
C LEU A 150 -32.83 -8.18 33.85
N LYS A 151 -33.76 -7.69 33.01
CA LYS A 151 -35.21 -7.93 33.18
C LYS A 151 -35.71 -9.28 32.66
N LYS A 152 -34.86 -10.12 32.09
CA LYS A 152 -35.24 -11.41 31.48
C LYS A 152 -35.02 -12.63 32.39
N LYS A 153 -34.77 -12.41 33.68
CA LYS A 153 -34.38 -13.48 34.64
C LYS A 153 -35.18 -13.48 35.95
N LEU A 154 -36.42 -13.00 35.92
CA LEU A 154 -37.43 -13.17 36.97
C LEU A 154 -38.70 -13.74 36.36
#